data_AF-A0A964V947-F1
#
_entry.id   AF-A0A964V947-F1
#
_cell.length_a   1.000
_cell.length_b   1.000
_cell.length_c   1.000
_cell.angle_alpha   90.00
_cell.angle_beta   90.00
_cell.angle_gamma   90.00
#
_symmetry.space_group_name_H-M   'P 1'
#
loop_
_entity.id
_entity.type
_entity.pdbx_description
1 polymer ?
#
loop_
_entity_poly.entity_id
_entity_poly.type
_entity_poly.pdbx_seq_one_letter_code
_entity_poly.pdbx_strand_id
1 'polypeptide(L)'
;MPLINLTEHLVKLANPQGGWGYYSNNSSSVEPTCLALLALGKDFAKSSPEGKNAISFLMLQLQDSGLVINPGCRKEAVWPTAIALFTLVKLEIPGVPSARMASALLALEGFSIKGNAQAKEIHANGIDVELTGWPWTRGTFSWVEPTAWAVLALCQVGLENHPRVKEGQAFLLDRLFDEGGTNYGTKRVLGKLLDTIPIPTSLALMALQKHALHLRIRSSLDKQAELLETWNNAEDCAWAFLTLDLYDSGPKEISFLPFSHPNNRPNESRPRKEFIPKLALSLAASRTGSENPFRISNPASIGKVDKAKPPKETWGDWFRNRIRRFALRGLAQLTRPEQSSLVSLAHQQNYEEALLPKVAQLYEPFRLNCPIKGKKVFIKPNLVEYNPVRPIHTHPAVVEALIQLCLEEGAAEILVGEGSGHRRNMEALVDQCGLQAVLARHGVEFVDINHDEYVGLRNMGPNTGLDRLYFCRKAAEADVLISLPKMKTHHWATVTLGLKNLFGLASGQAYGWPKNDLHFRGIPHSIVDINCTRKADLVLVDGIMGMQGDGPLSGDAIQSGLLVMGTDPLAVDSTCARFMGFNPKTIGHLQLAYSCGIGNLDEKEIRLIGEIPEPLSFTHPPKEFAS
;
A
#
# COMPACT_ATOMS: atom_id res chain seq x y z
N MET A 1 -22.23 -0.90 -28.24
CA MET A 1 -22.69 -1.57 -26.99
C MET A 1 -23.41 -0.52 -26.15
N PRO A 2 -24.56 -0.84 -25.53
CA PRO A 2 -25.26 0.12 -24.67
C PRO A 2 -24.36 0.50 -23.47
N LEU A 3 -24.43 1.76 -23.04
CA LEU A 3 -23.82 2.23 -21.80
C LEU A 3 -24.25 1.30 -20.66
N ILE A 4 -23.29 0.73 -19.94
CA ILE A 4 -23.57 -0.12 -18.78
C ILE A 4 -24.35 0.73 -17.77
N ASN A 5 -25.52 0.26 -17.32
CA ASN A 5 -26.19 0.85 -16.17
C ASN A 5 -25.34 0.57 -14.92
N LEU A 6 -24.50 1.55 -14.53
CA LEU A 6 -23.58 1.43 -13.40
C LEU A 6 -24.29 1.08 -12.09
N THR A 7 -25.55 1.52 -11.93
CA THR A 7 -26.37 1.18 -10.75
C THR A 7 -26.65 -0.31 -10.69
N GLU A 8 -27.27 -0.86 -11.73
CA GLU A 8 -27.60 -2.29 -11.80
C GLU A 8 -26.33 -3.15 -11.76
N HIS A 9 -25.26 -2.69 -12.41
CA HIS A 9 -23.99 -3.40 -12.41
C HIS A 9 -23.40 -3.47 -11.01
N LEU A 10 -23.30 -2.34 -10.28
CA LEU A 10 -22.78 -2.33 -8.92
C LEU A 10 -23.61 -3.19 -7.96
N VAL A 11 -24.95 -3.19 -8.11
CA VAL A 11 -25.85 -4.05 -7.31
C VAL A 11 -25.58 -5.53 -7.58
N LYS A 12 -25.38 -5.93 -8.85
CA LYS A 12 -25.06 -7.33 -9.21
C LYS A 12 -23.73 -7.82 -8.63
N LEU A 13 -22.83 -6.92 -8.26
CA LEU A 13 -21.53 -7.24 -7.66
C LEU A 13 -21.58 -7.34 -6.12
N ALA A 14 -22.76 -7.17 -5.50
CA ALA A 14 -22.92 -7.36 -4.07
C ALA A 14 -22.71 -8.82 -3.67
N ASN A 15 -21.98 -9.05 -2.57
CA ASN A 15 -21.74 -10.39 -2.08
C ASN A 15 -23.00 -10.98 -1.43
N PRO A 16 -23.26 -12.29 -1.57
CA PRO A 16 -24.42 -12.94 -0.95
C PRO A 16 -24.45 -12.79 0.58
N GLN A 17 -23.29 -12.73 1.24
CA GLN A 17 -23.18 -12.54 2.68
C GLN A 17 -23.37 -11.07 3.12
N GLY A 18 -23.63 -10.15 2.18
CA GLY A 18 -23.79 -8.73 2.40
C GLY A 18 -22.51 -7.93 2.17
N GLY A 19 -22.65 -6.74 1.61
CA GLY A 19 -21.54 -5.82 1.32
C GLY A 19 -20.82 -6.11 0.01
N TRP A 20 -19.67 -5.48 -0.18
CA TRP A 20 -18.82 -5.58 -1.36
C TRP A 20 -17.36 -5.78 -0.96
N GLY A 21 -16.61 -6.55 -1.74
CA GLY A 21 -15.16 -6.61 -1.65
C GLY A 21 -14.49 -5.47 -2.44
N TYR A 22 -13.16 -5.33 -2.34
CA TYR A 22 -12.42 -4.39 -3.18
C TYR A 22 -12.48 -4.77 -4.66
N TYR A 23 -12.41 -6.07 -4.94
CA TYR A 23 -12.65 -6.65 -6.26
C TYR A 23 -13.92 -7.50 -6.25
N SER A 24 -14.59 -7.63 -7.39
CA SER A 24 -15.87 -8.34 -7.55
C SER A 24 -15.89 -9.79 -7.08
N ASN A 25 -14.73 -10.43 -6.92
CA ASN A 25 -14.59 -11.82 -6.48
C ASN A 25 -13.99 -11.93 -5.06
N ASN A 26 -13.81 -10.82 -4.35
CA ASN A 26 -13.25 -10.79 -3.00
C ASN A 26 -14.36 -10.80 -1.95
N SER A 27 -14.00 -11.22 -0.74
CA SER A 27 -14.86 -11.14 0.44
C SER A 27 -15.20 -9.70 0.76
N SER A 28 -16.36 -9.47 1.39
CA SER A 28 -16.80 -8.12 1.75
C SER A 28 -15.82 -7.42 2.68
N SER A 29 -15.58 -6.13 2.41
CA SER A 29 -14.72 -5.25 3.20
C SER A 29 -15.44 -3.94 3.50
N VAL A 30 -15.07 -3.26 4.59
CA VAL A 30 -15.83 -2.11 5.12
C VAL A 30 -15.83 -0.95 4.13
N GLU A 31 -14.67 -0.53 3.63
CA GLU A 31 -14.58 0.63 2.75
C GLU A 31 -15.31 0.47 1.40
N PRO A 32 -15.08 -0.58 0.60
CA PRO A 32 -15.84 -0.76 -0.65
C PRO A 32 -17.33 -0.87 -0.40
N THR A 33 -17.75 -1.49 0.72
CA THR A 33 -19.17 -1.52 1.12
C THR A 33 -19.71 -0.13 1.41
N CYS A 34 -18.95 0.69 2.16
CA CYS A 34 -19.34 2.06 2.47
C CYS A 34 -19.45 2.92 1.21
N LEU A 35 -18.47 2.85 0.31
CA LEU A 35 -18.48 3.60 -0.95
C LEU A 35 -19.64 3.17 -1.86
N ALA A 36 -19.91 1.86 -1.98
CA ALA A 36 -21.04 1.36 -2.76
C ALA A 36 -22.39 1.84 -2.20
N LEU A 37 -22.58 1.78 -0.89
CA LEU A 37 -23.80 2.29 -0.24
C LEU A 37 -23.97 3.81 -0.41
N LEU A 38 -22.89 4.58 -0.27
CA LEU A 38 -22.91 6.03 -0.51
C LEU A 38 -23.30 6.37 -1.96
N ALA A 39 -22.79 5.61 -2.94
CA ALA A 39 -23.11 5.81 -4.36
C ALA A 39 -24.55 5.41 -4.72
N LEU A 40 -25.04 4.31 -4.13
CA LEU A 40 -26.39 3.79 -4.37
C LEU A 40 -27.47 4.60 -3.63
N GLY A 41 -27.11 5.25 -2.53
CA GLY A 41 -27.93 6.21 -1.81
C GLY A 41 -28.82 5.61 -0.73
N LYS A 42 -29.46 6.51 0.03
CA LYS A 42 -30.25 6.21 1.24
C LYS A 42 -31.42 5.28 0.99
N ASP A 43 -32.20 5.52 -0.06
CA ASP A 43 -33.40 4.74 -0.35
C ASP A 43 -33.05 3.30 -0.69
N PHE A 44 -32.01 3.10 -1.52
CA PHE A 44 -31.48 1.76 -1.79
C PHE A 44 -31.03 1.08 -0.50
N ALA A 45 -30.17 1.74 0.29
CA ALA A 45 -29.61 1.17 1.51
C ALA A 45 -30.69 0.67 2.48
N LYS A 46 -31.81 1.40 2.60
CA LYS A 46 -32.90 1.06 3.54
C LYS A 46 -33.94 0.09 2.98
N SER A 47 -34.17 0.07 1.67
CA SER A 47 -35.28 -0.67 1.07
C SER A 47 -34.86 -1.99 0.42
N SER A 48 -33.70 -2.04 -0.25
CA SER A 48 -33.26 -3.20 -1.01
C SER A 48 -32.70 -4.32 -0.10
N PRO A 49 -32.84 -5.60 -0.50
CA PRO A 49 -32.20 -6.72 0.19
C PRO A 49 -30.68 -6.56 0.30
N GLU A 50 -30.02 -6.17 -0.79
CA GLU A 50 -28.56 -5.99 -0.86
C GLU A 50 -28.10 -4.85 0.06
N GLY A 51 -28.86 -3.74 0.10
CA GLY A 51 -28.61 -2.62 1.00
C GLY A 51 -28.72 -3.01 2.48
N LYS A 52 -29.78 -3.73 2.86
CA LYS A 52 -29.98 -4.23 4.22
C LYS A 52 -28.90 -5.23 4.65
N ASN A 53 -28.50 -6.12 3.75
CA ASN A 53 -27.43 -7.08 4.00
C ASN A 53 -26.08 -6.39 4.16
N ALA A 54 -25.80 -5.36 3.35
CA ALA A 54 -24.59 -4.55 3.47
C ALA A 54 -24.54 -3.75 4.78
N ILE A 55 -25.66 -3.17 5.23
CA ILE A 55 -25.74 -2.54 6.56
C ILE A 55 -25.49 -3.56 7.66
N SER A 56 -26.10 -4.74 7.56
CA SER A 56 -25.91 -5.83 8.54
C SER A 56 -24.44 -6.25 8.61
N PHE A 57 -23.77 -6.36 7.46
CA PHE A 57 -22.34 -6.61 7.38
C PHE A 57 -21.51 -5.53 8.12
N LEU A 58 -21.80 -4.24 7.89
CA LEU A 58 -21.10 -3.14 8.57
C LEU A 58 -21.32 -3.19 10.09
N MET A 59 -22.55 -3.46 10.53
CA MET A 59 -22.89 -3.57 11.95
C MET A 59 -22.21 -4.77 12.63
N LEU A 60 -21.99 -5.87 11.92
CA LEU A 60 -21.22 -7.02 12.43
C LEU A 60 -19.73 -6.71 12.65
N GLN A 61 -19.19 -5.71 11.96
CA GLN A 61 -17.79 -5.29 12.13
C GLN A 61 -17.59 -4.34 13.31
N LEU A 62 -18.69 -3.79 13.85
CA LEU A 62 -18.67 -2.86 14.97
C LEU A 62 -18.37 -3.58 16.28
N GLN A 63 -17.29 -3.19 16.94
CA GLN A 63 -16.89 -3.68 18.25
C GLN A 63 -17.65 -2.96 19.37
N ASP A 64 -17.68 -3.56 20.57
CA ASP A 64 -18.26 -2.96 21.77
C ASP A 64 -17.64 -1.60 22.13
N SER A 65 -16.37 -1.40 21.77
CA SER A 65 -15.64 -0.16 21.94
C SER A 65 -16.12 0.99 21.05
N GLY A 66 -16.94 0.72 20.04
CA GLY A 66 -17.33 1.69 19.01
C GLY A 66 -16.38 1.74 17.80
N LEU A 67 -15.30 0.96 17.79
CA LEU A 67 -14.39 0.84 16.66
C LEU A 67 -14.93 -0.16 15.63
N VAL A 68 -14.62 0.06 14.35
CA VAL A 68 -14.94 -0.86 13.25
C VAL A 68 -13.65 -1.45 12.70
N ILE A 69 -13.63 -2.78 12.52
CA ILE A 69 -12.44 -3.53 12.09
C ILE A 69 -12.85 -4.41 10.92
N ASN A 70 -12.00 -4.47 9.87
CA ASN A 70 -12.27 -5.35 8.73
C ASN A 70 -12.35 -6.84 9.13
N PRO A 71 -13.14 -7.67 8.43
CA PRO A 71 -13.26 -9.09 8.74
C PRO A 71 -11.91 -9.83 8.72
N GLY A 72 -11.59 -10.54 9.80
CA GLY A 72 -10.33 -11.30 9.89
C GLY A 72 -9.07 -10.43 9.98
N CYS A 73 -9.22 -9.12 10.15
CA CYS A 73 -8.11 -8.17 10.18
C CYS A 73 -7.45 -8.08 11.56
N ARG A 74 -6.38 -7.29 11.61
CA ARG A 74 -5.72 -6.89 12.84
C ARG A 74 -6.60 -6.00 13.69
N LYS A 75 -6.57 -6.19 15.01
CA LYS A 75 -7.34 -5.36 15.95
C LYS A 75 -6.87 -3.91 15.99
N GLU A 76 -5.61 -3.67 15.61
CA GLU A 76 -5.04 -2.33 15.57
C GLU A 76 -5.44 -1.56 14.30
N ALA A 77 -5.94 -2.22 13.25
CA ALA A 77 -6.34 -1.62 11.98
C ALA A 77 -7.74 -0.96 12.10
N VAL A 78 -7.77 0.17 12.79
CA VAL A 78 -9.02 0.84 13.22
C VAL A 78 -9.52 1.92 12.25
N TRP A 79 -8.77 2.21 11.18
CA TRP A 79 -9.12 3.21 10.18
C TRP A 79 -10.51 3.08 9.54
N PRO A 80 -11.13 1.89 9.37
CA PRO A 80 -12.46 1.79 8.76
C PRO A 80 -13.57 2.44 9.61
N THR A 81 -13.31 2.70 10.89
CA THR A 81 -14.25 3.34 11.84
C THR A 81 -14.82 4.65 11.29
N ALA A 82 -13.96 5.49 10.71
CA ALA A 82 -14.36 6.82 10.27
C ALA A 82 -15.30 6.76 9.05
N ILE A 83 -14.94 6.01 8.00
CA ILE A 83 -15.81 5.87 6.82
C ILE A 83 -17.13 5.15 7.16
N ALA A 84 -17.10 4.14 8.04
CA ALA A 84 -18.31 3.46 8.50
C ALA A 84 -19.26 4.41 9.26
N LEU A 85 -18.72 5.23 10.19
CA LEU A 85 -19.51 6.24 10.89
C LEU A 85 -20.12 7.25 9.91
N PHE A 86 -19.30 7.78 9.00
CA PHE A 86 -19.75 8.74 7.99
C PHE A 86 -20.90 8.15 7.16
N THR A 87 -20.72 6.97 6.59
CA THR A 87 -21.73 6.32 5.74
C THR A 87 -23.03 6.03 6.48
N LEU A 88 -22.96 5.39 7.66
CA LEU A 88 -24.16 5.00 8.40
C LEU A 88 -24.99 6.22 8.84
N VAL A 89 -24.33 7.33 9.19
CA VAL A 89 -25.01 8.58 9.56
C VAL A 89 -25.53 9.32 8.34
N LYS A 90 -24.74 9.44 7.27
CA LYS A 90 -25.15 10.10 6.02
C LYS A 90 -26.37 9.44 5.38
N LEU A 91 -26.47 8.11 5.49
CA LEU A 91 -27.63 7.35 5.01
C LEU A 91 -28.77 7.26 6.04
N GLU A 92 -28.63 7.90 7.21
CA GLU A 92 -29.61 7.91 8.31
C GLU A 92 -30.08 6.51 8.71
N ILE A 93 -29.14 5.58 8.87
CA ILE A 93 -29.46 4.20 9.26
C ILE A 93 -29.91 4.17 10.74
N PRO A 94 -31.09 3.61 11.05
CA PRO A 94 -31.59 3.57 12.43
C PRO A 94 -30.77 2.60 13.29
N GLY A 95 -30.72 2.87 14.60
CA GLY A 95 -30.07 1.97 15.58
C GLY A 95 -28.54 1.99 15.57
N VAL A 96 -27.91 2.85 14.77
CA VAL A 96 -26.45 3.03 14.76
C VAL A 96 -26.03 3.73 16.05
N PRO A 97 -25.07 3.19 16.83
CA PRO A 97 -24.58 3.81 18.06
C PRO A 97 -23.56 4.92 17.73
N SER A 98 -23.99 5.94 16.96
CA SER A 98 -23.13 6.98 16.40
C SER A 98 -22.38 7.77 17.48
N ALA A 99 -22.98 8.01 18.64
CA ALA A 99 -22.31 8.67 19.76
C ALA A 99 -21.12 7.84 20.30
N ARG A 100 -21.27 6.52 20.38
CA ARG A 100 -20.20 5.61 20.82
C ARG A 100 -19.07 5.55 19.80
N MET A 101 -19.41 5.44 18.52
CA MET A 101 -18.44 5.45 17.42
C MET A 101 -17.67 6.78 17.36
N ALA A 102 -18.37 7.92 17.48
CA ALA A 102 -17.76 9.24 17.54
C ALA A 102 -16.85 9.41 18.76
N SER A 103 -17.27 8.93 19.93
CA SER A 103 -16.44 8.93 21.15
C SER A 103 -15.15 8.11 20.96
N ALA A 104 -15.26 6.92 20.36
CA ALA A 104 -14.11 6.07 20.06
C ALA A 104 -13.15 6.76 19.10
N LEU A 105 -13.68 7.38 18.04
CA LEU A 105 -12.90 8.09 17.04
C LEU A 105 -12.21 9.32 17.63
N LEU A 106 -12.87 10.11 18.48
CA LEU A 106 -12.27 11.25 19.17
C LEU A 106 -11.13 10.85 20.12
N ALA A 107 -11.18 9.66 20.71
CA ALA A 107 -10.13 9.13 21.57
C ALA A 107 -8.95 8.51 20.80
N LEU A 108 -9.04 8.39 19.47
CA LEU A 108 -7.92 7.97 18.63
C LEU A 108 -7.01 9.17 18.34
N GLU A 109 -5.75 9.02 18.72
CA GLU A 109 -4.69 9.96 18.42
C GLU A 109 -3.55 9.23 17.71
N GLY A 110 -2.98 9.89 16.71
CA GLY A 110 -1.72 9.43 16.14
C GLY A 110 -0.60 9.55 17.16
N PHE A 111 0.45 8.75 16.97
CA PHE A 111 1.66 8.85 17.76
C PHE A 111 2.22 10.27 17.66
N SER A 112 2.42 10.89 18.82
CA SER A 112 2.82 12.27 18.92
C SER A 112 4.33 12.39 19.12
N ILE A 113 4.95 13.25 18.31
CA ILE A 113 6.37 13.63 18.42
C ILE A 113 6.53 15.05 18.99
N LYS A 114 5.52 15.55 19.70
CA LYS A 114 5.52 16.86 20.37
C LYS A 114 6.80 17.03 21.19
N GLY A 115 7.51 18.14 20.98
CA GLY A 115 8.76 18.43 21.67
C GLY A 115 9.98 17.59 21.25
N ASN A 116 9.89 16.71 20.25
CA ASN A 116 11.06 15.98 19.74
C ASN A 116 11.90 16.89 18.83
N ALA A 117 13.07 17.32 19.32
CA ALA A 117 13.97 18.23 18.60
C ALA A 117 14.46 17.64 17.26
N GLN A 118 14.75 16.34 17.22
CA GLN A 118 15.20 15.65 16.00
C GLN A 118 14.08 15.52 14.98
N ALA A 119 12.84 15.26 15.42
CA ALA A 119 11.71 15.25 14.50
C ALA A 119 11.36 16.65 13.99
N LYS A 120 11.52 17.69 14.82
CA LYS A 120 11.44 19.09 14.41
C LYS A 120 12.50 19.46 13.38
N GLU A 121 13.68 18.84 13.45
CA GLU A 121 14.79 19.03 12.50
C GLU A 121 14.54 18.27 11.19
N ILE A 122 14.14 17.00 11.25
CA ILE A 122 13.80 16.17 10.07
C ILE A 122 12.65 16.79 9.26
N HIS A 123 11.65 17.31 9.97
CA HIS A 123 10.51 17.99 9.39
C HIS A 123 10.67 19.52 9.39
N ALA A 124 11.87 20.04 9.71
CA ALA A 124 12.11 21.48 9.78
C ALA A 124 11.71 22.07 8.43
N ASN A 125 10.72 22.96 8.46
CA ASN A 125 10.18 23.66 7.29
C ASN A 125 9.28 22.82 6.36
N GLY A 126 8.84 21.63 6.78
CA GLY A 126 7.95 20.76 6.01
C GLY A 126 6.51 20.71 6.53
N ILE A 127 6.33 20.53 7.83
CA ILE A 127 5.03 20.31 8.49
C ILE A 127 5.07 20.83 9.94
N ASP A 128 3.90 21.12 10.51
CA ASP A 128 3.78 21.32 11.95
C ASP A 128 3.69 19.97 12.67
N VAL A 129 4.72 19.65 13.45
CA VAL A 129 4.84 18.41 14.23
C VAL A 129 4.05 18.43 15.54
N GLU A 130 3.55 19.61 15.94
CA GLU A 130 2.69 19.75 17.11
C GLU A 130 1.23 19.37 16.78
N LEU A 131 0.85 19.36 15.50
CA LEU A 131 -0.49 18.95 15.06
C LEU A 131 -0.63 17.43 15.04
N THR A 132 -1.67 16.93 15.71
CA THR A 132 -1.99 15.49 15.73
C THR A 132 -3.24 15.21 14.91
N GLY A 133 -3.14 14.33 13.91
CA GLY A 133 -4.26 13.79 13.15
C GLY A 133 -4.64 12.37 13.58
N TRP A 134 -5.31 11.61 12.73
CA TRP A 134 -5.68 10.21 12.97
C TRP A 134 -4.74 9.24 12.25
N PRO A 135 -4.46 8.07 12.84
CA PRO A 135 -3.61 7.06 12.22
C PRO A 135 -4.41 5.99 11.47
N TRP A 136 -3.76 5.27 10.56
CA TRP A 136 -4.33 4.07 9.96
C TRP A 136 -4.45 2.92 10.97
N THR A 137 -3.37 2.75 11.74
CA THR A 137 -3.23 1.72 12.76
C THR A 137 -3.02 2.40 14.11
N ARG A 138 -3.74 1.94 15.13
CA ARG A 138 -3.63 2.51 16.48
C ARG A 138 -2.17 2.51 16.97
N GLY A 139 -1.74 3.61 17.58
CA GLY A 139 -0.37 3.74 18.11
C GLY A 139 0.69 4.09 17.07
N THR A 140 0.31 4.46 15.85
CA THR A 140 1.22 4.90 14.78
C THR A 140 0.98 6.36 14.39
N PHE A 141 1.82 6.95 13.52
CA PHE A 141 1.69 8.36 13.10
C PHE A 141 0.33 8.70 12.48
N SER A 142 -0.02 9.98 12.54
CA SER A 142 -1.14 10.59 11.84
C SER A 142 -0.88 10.70 10.33
N TRP A 143 -1.90 10.46 9.51
CA TRP A 143 -1.85 10.56 8.05
C TRP A 143 -3.04 11.33 7.50
N VAL A 144 -2.92 11.88 6.30
CA VAL A 144 -3.93 12.72 5.64
C VAL A 144 -5.25 11.97 5.45
N GLU A 145 -5.25 10.80 4.81
CA GLU A 145 -6.49 10.05 4.52
C GLU A 145 -7.30 9.67 5.78
N PRO A 146 -6.74 9.00 6.81
CA PRO A 146 -7.51 8.69 8.02
C PRO A 146 -7.93 9.94 8.79
N THR A 147 -7.15 11.03 8.74
CA THR A 147 -7.55 12.32 9.33
C THR A 147 -8.72 12.94 8.58
N ALA A 148 -8.68 12.94 7.25
CA ALA A 148 -9.75 13.46 6.41
C ALA A 148 -11.07 12.72 6.65
N TRP A 149 -11.04 11.38 6.65
CA TRP A 149 -12.21 10.58 6.98
C TRP A 149 -12.73 10.85 8.39
N ALA A 150 -11.85 11.00 9.37
CA ALA A 150 -12.25 11.27 10.74
C ALA A 150 -12.93 12.64 10.88
N VAL A 151 -12.35 13.68 10.27
CA VAL A 151 -12.93 15.03 10.24
C VAL A 151 -14.28 15.02 9.51
N LEU A 152 -14.39 14.36 8.35
CA LEU A 152 -15.64 14.20 7.62
C LEU A 152 -16.73 13.56 8.49
N ALA A 153 -16.42 12.41 9.10
CA ALA A 153 -17.35 11.66 9.93
C ALA A 153 -17.81 12.48 11.15
N LEU A 154 -16.87 13.14 11.84
CA LEU A 154 -17.16 13.93 13.04
C LEU A 154 -17.95 15.20 12.73
N CYS A 155 -17.66 15.87 11.60
CA CYS A 155 -18.48 16.99 11.13
C CYS A 155 -19.89 16.54 10.74
N GLN A 156 -20.04 15.35 10.12
CA GLN A 156 -21.34 14.79 9.76
C GLN A 156 -22.22 14.45 10.98
N VAL A 157 -21.62 14.18 12.14
CA VAL A 157 -22.33 14.03 13.43
C VAL A 157 -22.37 15.31 14.27
N GLY A 158 -22.13 16.48 13.65
CA GLY A 158 -22.29 17.78 14.31
C GLY A 158 -21.19 18.16 15.30
N LEU A 159 -20.03 17.50 15.27
CA LEU A 159 -18.90 17.78 16.16
C LEU A 159 -17.86 18.72 15.54
N GLU A 160 -18.23 19.52 14.53
CA GLU A 160 -17.31 20.42 13.81
C GLU A 160 -16.56 21.43 14.72
N ASN A 161 -17.14 21.76 15.88
CA ASN A 161 -16.57 22.70 16.84
C ASN A 161 -15.82 22.02 17.99
N HIS A 162 -15.74 20.68 17.97
CA HIS A 162 -14.94 19.95 18.95
C HIS A 162 -13.45 20.25 18.77
N PRO A 163 -12.68 20.53 19.84
CA PRO A 163 -11.25 20.90 19.72
C PRO A 163 -10.41 19.91 18.92
N ARG A 164 -10.64 18.61 19.10
CA ARG A 164 -9.98 17.54 18.33
C ARG A 164 -10.26 17.62 16.82
N VAL A 165 -11.48 18.00 16.43
CA VAL A 165 -11.85 18.16 15.01
C VAL A 165 -11.17 19.39 14.43
N LYS A 166 -11.11 20.51 15.19
CA LYS A 166 -10.36 21.71 14.80
C LYS A 166 -8.86 21.42 14.62
N GLU A 167 -8.25 20.64 15.50
CA GLU A 167 -6.86 20.19 15.35
C GLU A 167 -6.69 19.33 14.09
N GLY A 168 -7.64 18.43 13.80
CA GLY A 168 -7.67 17.67 12.56
C GLY A 168 -7.75 18.52 11.29
N GLN A 169 -8.60 19.54 11.30
CA GLN A 169 -8.71 20.50 10.19
C GLN A 169 -7.42 21.30 10.01
N ALA A 170 -6.81 21.76 11.12
CA ALA A 170 -5.51 22.43 11.09
C ALA A 170 -4.42 21.52 10.56
N PHE A 171 -4.40 20.24 10.98
CA PHE A 171 -3.49 19.23 10.45
C PHE A 171 -3.61 19.11 8.93
N LEU A 172 -4.84 18.97 8.39
CA LEU A 172 -5.03 18.85 6.95
C LEU A 172 -4.58 20.12 6.19
N LEU A 173 -4.91 21.30 6.70
CA LEU A 173 -4.46 22.58 6.14
C LEU A 173 -2.94 22.74 6.16
N ASP A 174 -2.28 22.24 7.21
CA ASP A 174 -0.83 22.20 7.29
C ASP A 174 -0.24 21.27 6.22
N ARG A 175 -0.86 20.11 5.94
CA ARG A 175 -0.37 19.15 4.94
C ARG A 175 -0.66 19.53 3.49
N LEU A 176 -1.56 20.47 3.23
CA LEU A 176 -1.69 21.04 1.89
C LEU A 176 -0.41 21.80 1.50
N PHE A 177 -0.03 21.66 0.24
CA PHE A 177 1.11 22.34 -0.35
C PHE A 177 0.71 23.77 -0.71
N ASP A 178 1.68 24.68 -0.74
CA ASP A 178 1.42 26.07 -1.12
C ASP A 178 1.02 26.18 -2.59
N GLU A 179 1.59 25.34 -3.46
CA GLU A 179 1.27 25.24 -4.89
C GLU A 179 0.07 24.34 -5.19
N GLY A 180 -0.62 23.85 -4.15
CA GLY A 180 -1.79 22.99 -4.28
C GLY A 180 -1.48 21.50 -4.24
N GLY A 181 -2.44 20.72 -3.75
CA GLY A 181 -2.33 19.29 -3.55
C GLY A 181 -1.76 18.91 -2.18
N THR A 182 -1.76 17.62 -1.90
CA THR A 182 -1.04 17.00 -0.77
C THR A 182 -0.67 15.56 -1.12
N ASN A 183 0.07 14.91 -0.23
CA ASN A 183 0.35 13.48 -0.29
C ASN A 183 -0.16 12.82 1.00
N TYR A 184 0.45 11.74 1.45
CA TYR A 184 0.00 11.03 2.64
C TYR A 184 0.25 11.78 3.95
N GLY A 185 1.25 12.66 4.03
CA GLY A 185 1.56 13.27 5.33
C GLY A 185 2.80 14.12 5.47
N THR A 186 3.67 14.32 4.49
CA THR A 186 4.78 15.29 4.64
C THR A 186 5.08 15.98 3.33
N LYS A 187 5.27 17.29 3.35
CA LYS A 187 5.65 18.03 2.14
C LYS A 187 7.07 17.72 1.71
N ARG A 188 7.95 17.52 2.69
CA ARG A 188 9.39 17.35 2.48
C ARG A 188 9.95 16.17 3.24
N VAL A 189 10.96 15.54 2.65
CA VAL A 189 11.84 14.58 3.31
C VAL A 189 13.26 14.95 2.93
N LEU A 190 14.12 15.17 3.93
CA LEU A 190 15.51 15.58 3.73
C LEU A 190 15.64 16.82 2.82
N GLY A 191 14.80 17.84 3.06
CA GLY A 191 14.78 19.10 2.31
C GLY A 191 14.12 19.05 0.93
N LYS A 192 13.96 17.88 0.32
CA LYS A 192 13.33 17.71 -1.01
C LYS A 192 11.81 17.74 -0.90
N LEU A 193 11.17 18.51 -1.79
CA LEU A 193 9.72 18.53 -1.95
C LEU A 193 9.26 17.20 -2.57
N LEU A 194 8.20 16.62 -2.02
CA LEU A 194 7.59 15.40 -2.52
C LEU A 194 6.46 15.70 -3.53
N ASP A 195 6.08 14.71 -4.32
CA ASP A 195 4.98 14.86 -5.26
C ASP A 195 3.61 14.82 -4.54
N THR A 196 2.63 15.50 -5.13
CA THR A 196 1.22 15.47 -4.67
C THR A 196 0.48 14.29 -5.30
N ILE A 197 -0.54 13.79 -4.59
CA ILE A 197 -1.27 12.58 -4.96
C ILE A 197 -2.78 12.88 -5.00
N PRO A 198 -3.52 12.42 -6.02
CA PRO A 198 -4.91 12.80 -6.22
C PRO A 198 -5.83 12.42 -5.05
N ILE A 199 -5.78 11.17 -4.60
CA ILE A 199 -6.71 10.63 -3.60
C ILE A 199 -6.57 11.34 -2.22
N PRO A 200 -5.38 11.46 -1.61
CA PRO A 200 -5.23 12.20 -0.35
C PRO A 200 -5.64 13.68 -0.48
N THR A 201 -5.38 14.29 -1.64
CA THR A 201 -5.79 15.67 -1.93
C THR A 201 -7.30 15.81 -1.93
N SER A 202 -8.02 14.96 -2.67
CA SER A 202 -9.48 14.96 -2.73
C SER A 202 -10.09 14.77 -1.35
N LEU A 203 -9.63 13.77 -0.59
CA LEU A 203 -10.13 13.52 0.76
C LEU A 203 -9.88 14.70 1.72
N ALA A 204 -8.68 15.29 1.69
CA ALA A 204 -8.37 16.47 2.50
C ALA A 204 -9.29 17.65 2.19
N LEU A 205 -9.53 17.91 0.90
CA LEU A 205 -10.44 18.98 0.46
C LEU A 205 -11.89 18.67 0.84
N MET A 206 -12.38 17.44 0.66
CA MET A 206 -13.72 17.06 1.11
C MET A 206 -13.91 17.32 2.61
N ALA A 207 -12.92 16.99 3.44
CA ALA A 207 -12.92 17.26 4.88
C ALA A 207 -12.89 18.76 5.23
N LEU A 208 -12.36 19.59 4.34
CA LEU A 208 -12.21 21.03 4.48
C LEU A 208 -13.26 21.82 3.66
N GLN A 209 -14.35 21.20 3.23
CA GLN A 209 -15.38 21.82 2.37
C GLN A 209 -15.99 23.12 2.93
N LYS A 210 -15.90 23.37 4.24
CA LYS A 210 -16.35 24.62 4.89
C LYS A 210 -15.28 25.73 4.96
N HIS A 211 -14.10 25.54 4.36
CA HIS A 211 -12.95 26.45 4.43
C HIS A 211 -12.54 27.01 3.06
N ALA A 212 -13.46 27.11 2.10
CA ALA A 212 -13.21 27.44 0.69
C ALA A 212 -12.36 28.70 0.39
N LEU A 213 -12.25 29.65 1.33
CA LEU A 213 -11.48 30.87 1.15
C LEU A 213 -9.97 30.70 1.41
N HIS A 214 -9.52 29.58 1.97
CA HIS A 214 -8.10 29.36 2.26
C HIS A 214 -7.29 29.21 0.96
N LEU A 215 -6.16 29.92 0.84
CA LEU A 215 -5.36 29.95 -0.40
C LEU A 215 -4.90 28.56 -0.83
N ARG A 216 -4.36 27.75 0.09
CA ARG A 216 -3.95 26.36 -0.21
C ARG A 216 -5.09 25.49 -0.71
N ILE A 217 -6.34 25.75 -0.29
CA ILE A 217 -7.51 25.01 -0.76
C ILE A 217 -7.76 25.38 -2.22
N ARG A 218 -7.75 26.67 -2.56
CA ARG A 218 -7.92 27.13 -3.95
C ARG A 218 -6.87 26.56 -4.89
N SER A 219 -5.58 26.66 -4.54
CA SER A 219 -4.51 26.08 -5.35
C SER A 219 -4.65 24.56 -5.49
N SER A 220 -5.15 23.88 -4.47
CA SER A 220 -5.41 22.43 -4.55
C SER A 220 -6.63 22.10 -5.43
N LEU A 221 -7.65 22.96 -5.49
CA LEU A 221 -8.77 22.81 -6.42
C LEU A 221 -8.30 23.00 -7.86
N ASP A 222 -7.46 24.00 -8.13
CA ASP A 222 -6.86 24.21 -9.45
C ASP A 222 -6.08 22.97 -9.91
N LYS A 223 -5.28 22.38 -9.00
CA LYS A 223 -4.55 21.12 -9.23
C LYS A 223 -5.47 19.94 -9.59
N GLN A 224 -6.64 19.84 -8.93
CA GLN A 224 -7.62 18.80 -9.22
C GLN A 224 -8.35 19.04 -10.55
N ALA A 225 -8.58 20.30 -10.93
CA ALA A 225 -9.13 20.65 -12.23
C ALA A 225 -8.14 20.30 -13.36
N GLU A 226 -6.86 20.65 -13.21
CA GLU A 226 -5.79 20.26 -14.15
C GLU A 226 -5.70 18.74 -14.33
N LEU A 227 -5.86 17.99 -13.23
CA LEU A 227 -5.88 16.53 -13.28
C LEU A 227 -7.00 16.02 -14.19
N LEU A 228 -8.20 16.58 -14.14
CA LEU A 228 -9.32 16.14 -15.00
C LEU A 228 -9.06 16.37 -16.50
N GLU A 229 -8.16 17.29 -16.86
CA GLU A 229 -7.81 17.59 -18.24
C GLU A 229 -6.66 16.71 -18.77
N THR A 230 -5.74 16.34 -17.88
CA THR A 230 -4.45 15.71 -18.25
C THR A 230 -4.36 14.22 -17.88
N TRP A 231 -5.28 13.74 -17.04
CA TRP A 231 -5.25 12.41 -16.45
C TRP A 231 -6.44 11.56 -16.88
N ASN A 232 -6.21 10.26 -17.09
CA ASN A 232 -7.22 9.34 -17.64
C ASN A 232 -7.49 8.12 -16.74
N ASN A 233 -7.16 8.19 -15.44
CA ASN A 233 -7.53 7.15 -14.49
C ASN A 233 -8.89 7.47 -13.85
N ALA A 234 -9.86 6.59 -14.03
CA ALA A 234 -11.24 6.84 -13.61
C ALA A 234 -11.43 6.97 -12.09
N GLU A 235 -10.62 6.31 -11.25
CA GLU A 235 -10.72 6.47 -9.79
C GLU A 235 -10.24 7.85 -9.36
N ASP A 236 -9.04 8.25 -9.80
CA ASP A 236 -8.46 9.56 -9.46
C ASP A 236 -9.36 10.69 -9.95
N CYS A 237 -9.86 10.59 -11.19
CA CYS A 237 -10.75 11.60 -11.75
C CYS A 237 -12.11 11.65 -11.04
N ALA A 238 -12.68 10.49 -10.63
CA ALA A 238 -13.93 10.48 -9.87
C ALA A 238 -13.77 11.19 -8.52
N TRP A 239 -12.68 10.93 -7.80
CA TRP A 239 -12.36 11.65 -6.57
C TRP A 239 -12.19 13.15 -6.80
N ALA A 240 -11.47 13.55 -7.85
CA ALA A 240 -11.25 14.96 -8.19
C ALA A 240 -12.57 15.68 -8.51
N PHE A 241 -13.40 15.09 -9.36
CA PHE A 241 -14.68 15.65 -9.76
C PHE A 241 -15.66 15.78 -8.59
N LEU A 242 -15.81 14.72 -7.79
CA LEU A 242 -16.64 14.76 -6.57
C LEU A 242 -16.16 15.86 -5.61
N THR A 243 -14.86 16.12 -5.56
CA THR A 243 -14.29 17.21 -4.75
C THR A 243 -14.65 18.56 -5.33
N LEU A 244 -14.41 18.79 -6.63
CA LEU A 244 -14.67 20.08 -7.27
C LEU A 244 -16.15 20.47 -7.22
N ASP A 245 -17.06 19.49 -7.33
CA ASP A 245 -18.50 19.68 -7.15
C ASP A 245 -18.85 20.24 -5.76
N LEU A 246 -18.15 19.82 -4.68
CA LEU A 246 -18.39 20.36 -3.34
C LEU A 246 -18.12 21.86 -3.24
N TYR A 247 -17.21 22.37 -4.07
CA TYR A 247 -16.74 23.76 -4.08
C TYR A 247 -17.31 24.59 -5.24
N ASP A 248 -18.21 24.03 -6.05
CA ASP A 248 -18.73 24.67 -7.27
C ASP A 248 -17.59 25.20 -8.19
N SER A 249 -16.46 24.49 -8.21
CA SER A 249 -15.18 24.96 -8.78
C SER A 249 -14.67 24.11 -9.96
N GLY A 250 -15.50 23.27 -10.56
CA GLY A 250 -15.08 22.34 -11.63
C GLY A 250 -16.11 22.17 -12.76
N PRO A 251 -15.81 21.29 -13.72
CA PRO A 251 -16.71 21.01 -14.84
C PRO A 251 -18.04 20.45 -14.32
N LYS A 252 -19.15 20.81 -15.00
CA LYS A 252 -20.50 20.33 -14.65
C LYS A 252 -20.85 18.99 -15.29
N GLU A 253 -20.04 18.51 -16.22
CA GLU A 253 -20.24 17.26 -16.94
C GLU A 253 -19.02 16.34 -16.77
N ILE A 254 -19.26 15.03 -16.82
CA ILE A 254 -18.24 14.00 -16.65
C ILE A 254 -17.88 13.43 -18.01
N SER A 255 -16.62 13.58 -18.41
CA SER A 255 -16.06 12.95 -19.61
C SER A 255 -15.39 11.60 -19.34
N PHE A 256 -14.98 11.36 -18.09
CA PHE A 256 -14.32 10.13 -17.65
C PHE A 256 -15.35 9.21 -16.98
N LEU A 257 -15.87 8.22 -17.70
CA LEU A 257 -16.66 7.16 -17.07
C LEU A 257 -15.88 5.86 -17.19
N PRO A 258 -15.92 4.98 -16.17
CA PRO A 258 -15.49 3.61 -16.35
C PRO A 258 -16.27 3.09 -17.56
N PHE A 259 -15.56 2.48 -18.50
CA PHE A 259 -16.09 1.97 -19.78
C PHE A 259 -16.33 3.00 -20.91
N SER A 260 -16.11 4.31 -20.73
CA SER A 260 -16.16 5.26 -21.87
C SER A 260 -14.90 5.21 -22.74
N HIS A 261 -13.76 4.84 -22.17
CA HIS A 261 -12.48 4.74 -22.87
C HIS A 261 -12.28 3.37 -23.56
N PRO A 262 -11.76 3.29 -24.81
CA PRO A 262 -11.56 2.03 -25.54
C PRO A 262 -10.71 1.00 -24.79
N ASN A 263 -9.69 1.45 -24.05
CA ASN A 263 -8.79 0.59 -23.25
C ASN A 263 -9.43 0.06 -21.95
N ASN A 264 -10.59 0.58 -21.56
CA ASN A 264 -11.37 0.13 -20.41
C ASN A 264 -12.53 -0.78 -20.79
N ARG A 265 -12.65 -1.15 -22.07
CA ARG A 265 -13.67 -2.10 -22.52
C ARG A 265 -13.30 -3.52 -22.07
N PRO A 266 -14.27 -4.32 -21.61
CA PRO A 266 -14.01 -5.71 -21.24
C PRO A 266 -13.49 -6.46 -22.47
N ASN A 267 -12.33 -7.11 -22.32
CA ASN A 267 -11.86 -8.09 -23.30
C ASN A 267 -12.66 -9.38 -23.08
N GLU A 268 -13.37 -9.84 -24.11
CA GLU A 268 -14.33 -10.97 -24.02
C GLU A 268 -13.67 -12.32 -23.64
N SER A 269 -12.34 -12.42 -23.73
CA SER A 269 -11.60 -13.67 -23.51
C SER A 269 -11.39 -14.05 -22.03
N ARG A 270 -11.52 -13.10 -21.07
CA ARG A 270 -11.54 -13.37 -19.62
C ARG A 270 -12.38 -12.32 -18.88
N PRO A 271 -13.28 -12.70 -17.96
CA PRO A 271 -13.98 -11.72 -17.15
C PRO A 271 -12.96 -10.95 -16.30
N ARG A 272 -12.84 -9.64 -16.56
CA ARG A 272 -11.95 -8.76 -15.79
C ARG A 272 -12.51 -8.62 -14.37
N LYS A 273 -11.65 -8.73 -13.35
CA LYS A 273 -12.02 -8.42 -11.97
C LYS A 273 -12.33 -6.94 -11.88
N GLU A 274 -13.54 -6.60 -11.46
CA GLU A 274 -13.99 -5.21 -11.34
C GLU A 274 -13.54 -4.64 -10.00
N PHE A 275 -12.90 -3.47 -10.03
CA PHE A 275 -12.52 -2.76 -8.81
C PHE A 275 -13.69 -1.91 -8.31
N ILE A 276 -14.31 -2.34 -7.21
CA ILE A 276 -15.57 -1.81 -6.71
C ILE A 276 -15.49 -0.33 -6.29
N PRO A 277 -14.45 0.15 -5.58
CA PRO A 277 -14.34 1.57 -5.23
C PRO A 277 -14.41 2.49 -6.46
N LYS A 278 -13.70 2.15 -7.55
CA LYS A 278 -13.74 2.91 -8.81
C LYS A 278 -15.14 2.99 -9.40
N LEU A 279 -15.87 1.86 -9.44
CA LEU A 279 -17.26 1.83 -9.92
C LEU A 279 -18.20 2.65 -9.04
N ALA A 280 -18.09 2.51 -7.72
CA ALA A 280 -18.90 3.25 -6.76
C ALA A 280 -18.65 4.76 -6.86
N LEU A 281 -17.40 5.19 -6.91
CA LEU A 281 -17.03 6.60 -7.04
C LEU A 281 -17.50 7.20 -8.37
N SER A 282 -17.41 6.43 -9.45
CA SER A 282 -17.88 6.87 -10.76
C SER A 282 -19.41 6.99 -10.81
N LEU A 283 -20.13 6.07 -10.17
CA LEU A 283 -21.58 6.17 -9.99
C LEU A 283 -21.94 7.41 -9.15
N ALA A 284 -21.24 7.63 -8.04
CA ALA A 284 -21.44 8.81 -7.20
C ALA A 284 -21.19 10.11 -7.99
N ALA A 285 -20.11 10.18 -8.76
CA ALA A 285 -19.79 11.32 -9.62
C ALA A 285 -20.95 11.58 -10.61
N SER A 286 -21.44 10.54 -11.29
CA SER A 286 -22.55 10.64 -12.26
C SER A 286 -23.87 11.16 -11.69
N ARG A 287 -24.00 11.25 -10.36
CA ARG A 287 -25.20 11.64 -9.63
C ARG A 287 -25.05 12.97 -8.88
N THR A 288 -23.93 13.68 -9.01
CA THR A 288 -23.73 14.94 -8.27
C THR A 288 -24.80 15.99 -8.56
N GLY A 289 -25.37 15.98 -9.78
CA GLY A 289 -26.50 16.85 -10.15
C GLY A 289 -27.77 16.66 -9.30
N SER A 290 -27.92 15.53 -8.61
CA SER A 290 -28.96 15.32 -7.59
C SER A 290 -28.42 15.42 -6.17
N GLU A 291 -27.35 14.68 -5.85
CA GLU A 291 -26.72 14.71 -4.53
C GLU A 291 -25.27 14.25 -4.62
N ASN A 292 -24.36 15.06 -4.08
CA ASN A 292 -23.00 14.62 -3.80
C ASN A 292 -22.97 13.95 -2.41
N PRO A 293 -22.63 12.65 -2.32
CA PRO A 293 -22.71 11.91 -1.06
C PRO A 293 -21.70 12.37 0.00
N PHE A 294 -20.71 13.18 -0.38
CA PHE A 294 -19.69 13.72 0.52
C PHE A 294 -20.02 15.13 1.05
N ARG A 295 -21.13 15.74 0.60
CA ARG A 295 -21.58 17.06 1.07
C ARG A 295 -22.18 16.97 2.47
N ILE A 296 -21.69 17.82 3.37
CA ILE A 296 -22.17 17.95 4.75
C ILE A 296 -23.31 18.99 4.77
N SER A 297 -24.54 18.55 4.53
CA SER A 297 -25.70 19.44 4.40
C SER A 297 -26.67 19.42 5.60
N ASN A 298 -26.60 18.42 6.48
CA ASN A 298 -27.45 18.30 7.70
C ASN A 298 -26.72 17.47 8.77
N PRO A 299 -25.92 18.08 9.66
CA PRO A 299 -25.21 17.33 10.68
C PRO A 299 -26.20 16.72 11.68
N ALA A 300 -26.10 15.41 11.91
CA ALA A 300 -26.93 14.75 12.92
C ALA A 300 -26.52 15.23 14.32
N SER A 301 -27.46 15.72 15.13
CA SER A 301 -27.18 15.99 16.53
C SER A 301 -27.10 14.66 17.28
N ILE A 302 -25.88 14.20 17.56
CA ILE A 302 -25.67 13.07 18.45
C ILE A 302 -25.75 13.53 19.91
N GLY A 303 -26.28 12.68 20.78
CA GLY A 303 -26.34 12.93 22.22
C GLY A 303 -24.94 13.06 22.85
N LYS A 304 -24.89 13.11 24.18
CA LYS A 304 -23.64 13.34 24.92
C LYS A 304 -22.55 12.34 24.50
N VAL A 305 -21.42 12.89 24.06
CA VAL A 305 -20.20 12.15 23.75
C VAL A 305 -19.39 12.04 25.04
N ASP A 306 -19.21 10.83 25.55
CA ASP A 306 -18.43 10.60 26.77
C ASP A 306 -16.93 10.55 26.46
N LYS A 307 -16.09 10.89 27.46
CA LYS A 307 -14.64 10.70 27.36
C LYS A 307 -14.33 9.21 27.29
N ALA A 308 -14.09 8.68 26.10
CA ALA A 308 -13.65 7.31 25.92
C ALA A 308 -12.22 7.14 26.47
N LYS A 309 -12.00 6.08 27.26
CA LYS A 309 -10.66 5.70 27.72
C LYS A 309 -9.99 4.84 26.64
N PRO A 310 -8.70 5.09 26.31
CA PRO A 310 -7.98 4.25 25.37
C PRO A 310 -7.91 2.81 25.91
N PRO A 311 -8.23 1.77 25.09
CA PRO A 311 -8.11 0.38 25.54
C PRO A 311 -6.67 0.06 25.94
N LYS A 312 -6.44 -0.51 27.11
CA LYS A 312 -5.09 -0.92 27.58
C LYS A 312 -4.74 -2.32 27.08
N GLU A 313 -3.48 -2.53 26.69
CA GLU A 313 -2.93 -3.88 26.49
C GLU A 313 -2.88 -4.64 27.81
N THR A 314 -3.06 -5.97 27.76
CA THR A 314 -3.02 -6.80 28.97
C THR A 314 -1.60 -7.30 29.26
N TRP A 315 -1.25 -7.34 30.55
CA TRP A 315 0.06 -7.79 31.04
C TRP A 315 0.43 -9.23 30.58
N GLY A 316 -0.59 -10.07 30.33
CA GLY A 316 -0.42 -11.43 29.83
C GLY A 316 0.08 -11.52 28.38
N ASP A 317 -0.22 -10.52 27.54
CA ASP A 317 0.27 -10.47 26.16
C ASP A 317 1.78 -10.17 26.14
N TRP A 318 2.23 -9.27 27.01
CA TRP A 318 3.63 -8.91 27.15
C TRP A 318 4.50 -10.09 27.61
N PHE A 319 4.05 -10.86 28.61
CA PHE A 319 4.80 -11.99 29.15
C PHE A 319 4.92 -13.15 28.14
N ARG A 320 3.82 -13.48 27.44
CA ARG A 320 3.81 -14.48 26.37
C ARG A 320 4.79 -14.13 25.24
N ASN A 321 4.82 -12.85 24.84
CA ASN A 321 5.73 -12.37 23.81
C ASN A 321 7.21 -12.42 24.22
N ARG A 322 7.51 -12.34 25.52
CA ARG A 322 8.90 -12.43 26.02
C ARG A 322 9.41 -13.87 26.03
N ILE A 323 8.61 -14.83 26.52
CA ILE A 323 8.97 -16.26 26.53
C ILE A 323 9.14 -16.77 25.09
N ARG A 324 8.22 -16.41 24.20
CA ARG A 324 8.28 -16.78 22.78
C ARG A 324 9.54 -16.29 22.08
N ARG A 325 9.96 -15.04 22.33
CA ARG A 325 11.20 -14.48 21.75
C ARG A 325 12.44 -15.28 22.14
N PHE A 326 12.47 -15.79 23.38
CA PHE A 326 13.55 -16.64 23.83
C PHE A 326 13.54 -18.00 23.12
N ALA A 327 12.38 -18.64 23.00
CA ALA A 327 12.23 -19.95 22.33
C ALA A 327 12.56 -19.90 20.82
N LEU A 328 12.08 -18.88 20.10
CA LEU A 328 12.36 -18.72 18.66
C LEU A 328 13.84 -18.39 18.39
N ARG A 329 14.49 -17.61 19.26
CA ARG A 329 15.94 -17.37 19.16
C ARG A 329 16.77 -18.65 19.35
N GLY A 330 16.34 -19.53 20.26
CA GLY A 330 16.97 -20.83 20.46
C GLY A 330 16.80 -21.77 19.26
N LEU A 331 15.62 -21.79 18.63
CA LEU A 331 15.34 -22.60 17.44
C LEU A 331 16.05 -22.06 16.17
N ALA A 332 16.14 -20.75 16.00
CA ALA A 332 16.84 -20.14 14.86
C ALA A 332 18.36 -20.41 14.87
N GLN A 333 18.94 -20.71 16.04
CA GLN A 333 20.35 -21.14 16.15
C GLN A 333 20.55 -22.61 15.73
N LEU A 334 19.48 -23.42 15.67
CA LEU A 334 19.54 -24.87 15.42
C LEU A 334 19.35 -25.27 13.96
N THR A 335 18.93 -24.34 13.09
CA THR A 335 18.77 -24.60 11.65
C THR A 335 19.70 -23.68 10.86
N ARG A 336 20.95 -24.09 10.71
CA ARG A 336 21.86 -23.51 9.72
C ARG A 336 21.93 -24.46 8.53
N PRO A 337 21.74 -23.97 7.29
CA PRO A 337 22.17 -24.75 6.14
C PRO A 337 23.69 -24.88 6.20
N GLU A 338 24.21 -26.11 6.27
CA GLU A 338 25.66 -26.39 6.15
C GLU A 338 26.21 -26.13 4.74
N GLN A 339 25.35 -25.76 3.78
CA GLN A 339 25.66 -25.71 2.37
C GLN A 339 25.96 -24.29 1.90
N SER A 340 27.03 -24.15 1.11
CA SER A 340 27.35 -22.92 0.37
C SER A 340 26.22 -22.52 -0.57
N SER A 341 25.90 -21.23 -0.63
CA SER A 341 24.87 -20.68 -1.53
C SER A 341 25.43 -20.44 -2.93
N LEU A 342 24.59 -20.61 -3.95
CA LEU A 342 24.93 -20.33 -5.34
C LEU A 342 24.20 -19.06 -5.79
N VAL A 343 24.93 -18.15 -6.44
CA VAL A 343 24.38 -16.91 -7.03
C VAL A 343 24.84 -16.82 -8.48
N SER A 344 23.89 -16.64 -9.39
CA SER A 344 24.13 -16.50 -10.82
C SER A 344 24.09 -15.04 -11.24
N LEU A 345 25.05 -14.61 -12.06
CA LEU A 345 25.20 -13.24 -12.53
C LEU A 345 25.24 -13.19 -14.05
N ALA A 346 24.64 -12.14 -14.60
CA ALA A 346 24.69 -11.86 -16.03
C ALA A 346 24.88 -10.36 -16.26
N HIS A 347 25.71 -10.02 -17.24
CA HIS A 347 25.83 -8.65 -17.71
C HIS A 347 24.78 -8.39 -18.79
N GLN A 348 24.10 -7.25 -18.67
CA GLN A 348 23.08 -6.78 -19.59
C GLN A 348 23.13 -5.26 -19.65
N GLN A 349 23.56 -4.72 -20.79
CA GLN A 349 23.84 -3.29 -20.91
C GLN A 349 22.58 -2.42 -20.88
N ASN A 350 21.46 -2.92 -21.40
CA ASN A 350 20.28 -2.10 -21.64
C ASN A 350 18.99 -2.96 -21.63
N TYR A 351 17.83 -2.33 -21.77
CA TYR A 351 16.54 -3.03 -21.74
C TYR A 351 15.99 -3.35 -23.14
N GLU A 352 16.63 -2.84 -24.19
CA GLU A 352 16.25 -2.98 -25.60
C GLU A 352 16.64 -4.33 -26.18
N GLU A 353 17.76 -4.89 -25.71
CA GLU A 353 18.20 -6.23 -26.07
C GLU A 353 17.34 -7.33 -25.42
N ALA A 354 17.32 -8.51 -26.04
CA ALA A 354 16.50 -9.63 -25.58
C ALA A 354 16.95 -10.12 -24.19
N LEU A 355 16.08 -9.96 -23.19
CA LEU A 355 16.34 -10.33 -21.80
C LEU A 355 16.09 -11.81 -21.48
N LEU A 356 15.16 -12.46 -22.18
CA LEU A 356 14.76 -13.84 -21.92
C LEU A 356 15.96 -14.84 -21.94
N PRO A 357 16.87 -14.83 -22.93
CA PRO A 357 18.02 -15.73 -22.93
C PRO A 357 18.92 -15.56 -21.69
N LYS A 358 19.14 -14.31 -21.24
CA LYS A 358 19.93 -14.01 -20.04
C LYS A 358 19.20 -14.49 -18.78
N VAL A 359 17.90 -14.26 -18.68
CA VAL A 359 17.07 -14.72 -17.55
C VAL A 359 17.00 -16.26 -17.49
N ALA A 360 16.90 -16.94 -18.62
CA ALA A 360 16.94 -18.40 -18.70
C ALA A 360 18.32 -18.96 -18.29
N GLN A 361 19.41 -18.35 -18.76
CA GLN A 361 20.77 -18.69 -18.34
C GLN A 361 20.97 -18.52 -16.83
N LEU A 362 20.44 -17.44 -16.25
CA LEU A 362 20.48 -17.20 -14.81
C LEU A 362 19.73 -18.27 -14.01
N TYR A 363 18.60 -18.76 -14.54
CA TYR A 363 17.72 -19.72 -13.89
C TYR A 363 18.17 -21.18 -13.99
N GLU A 364 18.87 -21.55 -15.07
CA GLU A 364 19.33 -22.94 -15.32
C GLU A 364 19.92 -23.65 -14.08
N PRO A 365 20.83 -23.04 -13.30
CA PRO A 365 21.43 -23.68 -12.12
C PRO A 365 20.42 -23.96 -10.99
N PHE A 366 19.28 -23.27 -10.99
CA PHE A 366 18.23 -23.34 -9.98
C PHE A 366 17.03 -24.18 -10.41
N ARG A 367 16.92 -24.55 -11.70
CA ARG A 367 15.76 -25.26 -12.27
C ARG A 367 15.34 -26.51 -11.48
N LEU A 368 16.30 -27.28 -10.96
CA LEU A 368 16.02 -28.48 -10.16
C LEU A 368 15.59 -28.17 -8.72
N ASN A 369 16.14 -27.12 -8.11
CA ASN A 369 15.91 -26.79 -6.70
C ASN A 369 14.73 -25.82 -6.50
N CYS A 370 14.33 -25.10 -7.54
CA CYS A 370 13.16 -24.23 -7.57
C CYS A 370 12.35 -24.49 -8.85
N PRO A 371 11.75 -25.68 -9.01
CA PRO A 371 11.07 -26.05 -10.25
C PRO A 371 9.80 -25.22 -10.46
N ILE A 372 9.66 -24.64 -11.65
CA ILE A 372 8.47 -23.85 -12.05
C ILE A 372 7.37 -24.70 -12.68
N LYS A 373 7.73 -25.83 -13.32
CA LYS A 373 6.79 -26.67 -14.06
C LYS A 373 5.60 -27.11 -13.20
N GLY A 374 4.39 -26.82 -13.68
CA GLY A 374 3.13 -27.16 -13.02
C GLY A 374 2.86 -26.40 -11.72
N LYS A 375 3.62 -25.35 -11.41
CA LYS A 375 3.48 -24.55 -10.19
C LYS A 375 2.64 -23.29 -10.39
N LYS A 376 2.02 -22.83 -9.31
CA LYS A 376 1.48 -21.47 -9.21
C LYS A 376 2.60 -20.51 -8.81
N VAL A 377 2.99 -19.66 -9.75
CA VAL A 377 4.08 -18.69 -9.59
C VAL A 377 3.51 -17.32 -9.24
N PHE A 378 3.99 -16.73 -8.16
CA PHE A 378 3.73 -15.33 -7.82
C PHE A 378 5.02 -14.51 -8.00
N ILE A 379 5.01 -13.57 -8.94
CA ILE A 379 6.12 -12.66 -9.21
C ILE A 379 5.86 -11.34 -8.49
N LYS A 380 6.79 -10.96 -7.62
CA LYS A 380 6.73 -9.75 -6.80
C LYS A 380 7.75 -8.72 -7.29
N PRO A 381 7.43 -7.86 -8.28
CA PRO A 381 8.32 -6.75 -8.68
C PRO A 381 8.45 -5.71 -7.56
N ASN A 382 9.28 -4.69 -7.77
CA ASN A 382 9.30 -3.48 -6.96
C ASN A 382 8.57 -2.33 -7.68
N LEU A 383 7.35 -1.98 -7.27
CA LEU A 383 6.60 -0.82 -7.79
C LEU A 383 6.12 0.07 -6.63
N VAL A 384 6.99 0.97 -6.16
CA VAL A 384 6.65 1.90 -5.07
C VAL A 384 6.01 3.17 -5.62
N GLU A 385 6.62 3.75 -6.65
CA GLU A 385 6.18 4.96 -7.34
C GLU A 385 6.77 4.96 -8.76
N TYR A 386 6.20 5.78 -9.64
CA TYR A 386 6.67 5.98 -11.00
C TYR A 386 7.25 7.39 -11.17
N ASN A 387 8.39 7.45 -11.83
CA ASN A 387 8.98 8.68 -12.33
C ASN A 387 9.62 8.35 -13.69
N PRO A 388 9.45 9.19 -14.73
CA PRO A 388 9.95 8.89 -16.07
C PRO A 388 11.49 8.92 -16.16
N VAL A 389 12.17 9.58 -15.23
CA VAL A 389 13.63 9.77 -15.26
C VAL A 389 14.33 8.90 -14.23
N ARG A 390 13.71 8.66 -13.06
CA ARG A 390 14.36 7.94 -11.95
C ARG A 390 14.04 6.44 -11.97
N PRO A 391 15.04 5.57 -11.79
CA PRO A 391 14.87 4.12 -11.77
C PRO A 391 14.32 3.63 -10.42
N ILE A 392 13.12 4.10 -10.06
CA ILE A 392 12.46 3.80 -8.77
C ILE A 392 11.94 2.36 -8.72
N HIS A 393 11.51 1.82 -9.86
CA HIS A 393 10.78 0.55 -9.96
C HIS A 393 11.52 -0.45 -10.85
N THR A 394 11.17 -1.74 -10.71
CA THR A 394 11.64 -2.80 -11.62
C THR A 394 11.15 -2.52 -13.03
N HIS A 395 12.05 -2.54 -14.02
CA HIS A 395 11.67 -2.25 -15.40
C HIS A 395 10.73 -3.32 -15.97
N PRO A 396 9.64 -2.95 -16.69
CA PRO A 396 8.66 -3.91 -17.22
C PRO A 396 9.25 -4.99 -18.12
N ALA A 397 10.32 -4.68 -18.87
CA ALA A 397 10.99 -5.65 -19.74
C ALA A 397 11.60 -6.83 -18.95
N VAL A 398 12.08 -6.59 -17.71
CA VAL A 398 12.62 -7.66 -16.85
C VAL A 398 11.47 -8.51 -16.29
N VAL A 399 10.34 -7.88 -15.96
CA VAL A 399 9.11 -8.59 -15.56
C VAL A 399 8.62 -9.48 -16.72
N GLU A 400 8.61 -8.95 -17.94
CA GLU A 400 8.23 -9.68 -19.15
C GLU A 400 9.12 -10.91 -19.39
N ALA A 401 10.44 -10.74 -19.32
CA ALA A 401 11.38 -11.84 -19.49
C ALA A 401 11.17 -12.95 -18.46
N LEU A 402 10.86 -12.60 -17.21
CA LEU A 402 10.56 -13.58 -16.17
C LEU A 402 9.20 -14.28 -16.39
N ILE A 403 8.18 -13.55 -16.86
CA ILE A 403 6.89 -14.15 -17.27
C ILE A 403 7.12 -15.16 -18.40
N GLN A 404 7.87 -14.78 -19.44
CA GLN A 404 8.20 -15.65 -20.56
C GLN A 404 8.95 -16.90 -20.11
N LEU A 405 9.96 -16.76 -19.25
CA LEU A 405 10.66 -17.91 -18.65
C LEU A 405 9.66 -18.84 -17.92
N CYS A 406 8.76 -18.28 -17.11
CA CYS A 406 7.80 -19.11 -16.37
C CYS A 406 6.84 -19.86 -17.30
N LEU A 407 6.45 -19.24 -18.42
CA LEU A 407 5.62 -19.88 -19.45
C LEU A 407 6.38 -21.01 -20.15
N GLU A 408 7.64 -20.79 -20.55
CA GLU A 408 8.49 -21.81 -21.20
C GLU A 408 8.78 -23.00 -20.29
N GLU A 409 8.98 -22.76 -18.99
CA GLU A 409 9.15 -23.80 -17.98
C GLU A 409 7.83 -24.54 -17.63
N GLY A 410 6.69 -24.07 -18.15
CA GLY A 410 5.39 -24.70 -18.01
C GLY A 410 4.72 -24.45 -16.66
N ALA A 411 4.79 -23.22 -16.13
CA ALA A 411 4.00 -22.80 -14.96
C ALA A 411 2.50 -23.07 -15.17
N ALA A 412 1.81 -23.54 -14.12
CA ALA A 412 0.37 -23.77 -14.17
C ALA A 412 -0.43 -22.46 -14.09
N GLU A 413 0.09 -21.49 -13.35
CA GLU A 413 -0.50 -20.16 -13.17
C GLU A 413 0.63 -19.16 -12.90
N ILE A 414 0.51 -17.95 -13.46
CA ILE A 414 1.43 -16.85 -13.21
C ILE A 414 0.60 -15.66 -12.75
N LEU A 415 0.96 -15.11 -11.59
CA LEU A 415 0.42 -13.88 -11.04
C LEU A 415 1.56 -12.89 -10.84
N VAL A 416 1.34 -11.63 -11.15
CA VAL A 416 2.28 -10.55 -10.84
C VAL A 416 1.60 -9.62 -9.86
N GLY A 417 2.22 -9.28 -8.73
CA GLY A 417 1.57 -8.42 -7.76
C GLY A 417 2.50 -7.59 -6.91
N GLU A 418 2.03 -6.41 -6.50
CA GLU A 418 2.73 -5.48 -5.63
C GLU A 418 1.73 -4.80 -4.69
N GLY A 419 2.21 -4.40 -3.51
CA GLY A 419 1.47 -3.59 -2.55
C GLY A 419 2.31 -2.37 -2.18
N SER A 420 2.19 -1.30 -2.99
CA SER A 420 2.93 -0.06 -2.77
C SER A 420 2.60 0.56 -1.41
N GLY A 421 3.61 1.13 -0.77
CA GLY A 421 3.43 1.95 0.43
C GLY A 421 2.99 3.39 0.14
N HIS A 422 3.27 3.91 -1.07
CA HIS A 422 3.09 5.32 -1.46
C HIS A 422 2.12 5.53 -2.62
N ARG A 423 1.50 4.50 -3.19
CA ARG A 423 0.43 4.66 -4.17
C ARG A 423 -0.67 3.68 -3.82
N ARG A 424 -1.84 4.22 -3.51
CA ARG A 424 -3.02 3.42 -3.18
C ARG A 424 -3.74 2.95 -4.45
N ASN A 425 -3.78 3.80 -5.47
CA ASN A 425 -4.25 3.45 -6.81
C ASN A 425 -3.16 2.71 -7.60
N MET A 426 -3.13 1.38 -7.45
CA MET A 426 -2.15 0.54 -8.14
C MET A 426 -2.44 0.41 -9.64
N GLU A 427 -3.70 0.55 -10.07
CA GLU A 427 -4.07 0.52 -11.50
C GLU A 427 -3.37 1.67 -12.26
N ALA A 428 -3.41 2.89 -11.71
CA ALA A 428 -2.70 4.04 -12.27
C ALA A 428 -1.18 3.79 -12.33
N LEU A 429 -0.59 3.23 -11.27
CA LEU A 429 0.86 3.01 -11.20
C LEU A 429 1.33 1.95 -12.22
N VAL A 430 0.56 0.86 -12.38
CA VAL A 430 0.86 -0.24 -13.31
C VAL A 430 0.72 0.21 -14.77
N ASP A 431 -0.22 1.11 -15.05
CA ASP A 431 -0.37 1.73 -16.37
C ASP A 431 0.78 2.69 -16.68
N GLN A 432 1.05 3.65 -15.77
CA GLN A 432 2.14 4.64 -15.90
C GLN A 432 3.51 4.01 -16.17
N CYS A 433 3.83 2.92 -15.46
CA CYS A 433 5.12 2.27 -15.63
C CYS A 433 5.19 1.36 -16.86
N GLY A 434 4.10 1.19 -17.62
CA GLY A 434 4.03 0.35 -18.82
C GLY A 434 3.86 -1.14 -18.54
N LEU A 435 3.74 -1.54 -17.27
CA LEU A 435 3.54 -2.94 -16.89
C LEU A 435 2.18 -3.47 -17.32
N GLN A 436 1.13 -2.63 -17.35
CA GLN A 436 -0.20 -3.03 -17.80
C GLN A 436 -0.19 -3.64 -19.22
N ALA A 437 0.59 -3.07 -20.12
CA ALA A 437 0.72 -3.56 -21.50
C ALA A 437 1.44 -4.92 -21.56
N VAL A 438 2.49 -5.11 -20.76
CA VAL A 438 3.20 -6.40 -20.63
C VAL A 438 2.25 -7.49 -20.14
N LEU A 439 1.52 -7.22 -19.04
CA LEU A 439 0.61 -8.19 -18.46
C LEU A 439 -0.51 -8.58 -19.41
N ALA A 440 -1.06 -7.61 -20.15
CA ALA A 440 -2.08 -7.85 -21.16
C ALA A 440 -1.58 -8.73 -22.32
N ARG A 441 -0.35 -8.51 -22.82
CA ARG A 441 0.26 -9.33 -23.89
C ARG A 441 0.35 -10.81 -23.52
N HIS A 442 0.64 -11.11 -22.26
CA HIS A 442 0.83 -12.48 -21.77
C HIS A 442 -0.40 -13.07 -21.07
N GLY A 443 -1.49 -12.30 -20.97
CA GLY A 443 -2.68 -12.73 -20.23
C GLY A 443 -2.42 -13.03 -18.75
N VAL A 444 -1.53 -12.27 -18.12
CA VAL A 444 -1.15 -12.43 -16.70
C VAL A 444 -1.97 -11.46 -15.84
N GLU A 445 -2.50 -11.94 -14.71
CA GLU A 445 -3.26 -11.10 -13.77
C GLU A 445 -2.31 -10.25 -12.91
N PHE A 446 -2.63 -8.95 -12.79
CA PHE A 446 -2.05 -8.09 -11.75
C PHE A 446 -2.81 -8.26 -10.44
N VAL A 447 -2.08 -8.44 -9.34
CA VAL A 447 -2.62 -8.53 -7.97
C VAL A 447 -2.20 -7.30 -7.18
N ASP A 448 -3.16 -6.42 -6.87
CA ASP A 448 -2.98 -5.36 -5.89
C ASP A 448 -2.97 -5.97 -4.48
N ILE A 449 -1.77 -6.22 -3.94
CA ILE A 449 -1.58 -6.84 -2.62
C ILE A 449 -2.24 -6.03 -1.50
N ASN A 450 -2.40 -4.72 -1.67
CA ASN A 450 -3.02 -3.90 -0.64
C ASN A 450 -4.53 -4.18 -0.52
N HIS A 451 -5.20 -4.44 -1.64
CA HIS A 451 -6.66 -4.59 -1.73
C HIS A 451 -7.15 -6.03 -2.00
N ASP A 452 -6.26 -6.98 -2.31
CA ASP A 452 -6.61 -8.40 -2.45
C ASP A 452 -6.92 -9.07 -1.10
N GLU A 453 -7.38 -10.32 -1.13
CA GLU A 453 -7.58 -11.14 0.05
C GLU A 453 -6.27 -11.30 0.81
N TYR A 454 -6.36 -11.34 2.15
CA TYR A 454 -5.20 -11.51 3.00
C TYR A 454 -5.36 -12.69 3.97
N VAL A 455 -4.23 -13.17 4.46
CA VAL A 455 -4.15 -14.27 5.43
C VAL A 455 -3.14 -13.93 6.52
N GLY A 456 -3.51 -14.18 7.77
CA GLY A 456 -2.58 -14.07 8.90
C GLY A 456 -1.73 -15.34 9.01
N LEU A 457 -0.44 -15.26 8.70
CA LEU A 457 0.49 -16.35 8.99
C LEU A 457 1.07 -16.16 10.39
N ARG A 458 1.39 -17.27 11.07
CA ARG A 458 2.14 -17.20 12.33
C ARG A 458 3.49 -16.55 12.06
N ASN A 459 3.84 -15.50 12.80
CA ASN A 459 5.14 -14.86 12.64
C ASN A 459 6.25 -15.81 13.12
N MET A 460 7.14 -16.21 12.21
CA MET A 460 8.25 -17.11 12.52
C MET A 460 9.50 -16.35 12.96
N GLY A 461 9.53 -15.02 12.80
CA GLY A 461 10.61 -14.17 13.27
C GLY A 461 10.43 -13.69 14.73
N PRO A 462 11.53 -13.46 15.46
CA PRO A 462 11.49 -13.04 16.86
C PRO A 462 11.53 -11.51 17.08
N ASN A 463 11.57 -10.68 16.03
CA ASN A 463 12.07 -9.31 16.16
C ASN A 463 10.95 -8.27 16.35
N THR A 464 9.85 -8.38 15.62
CA THR A 464 8.77 -7.37 15.61
C THR A 464 7.86 -7.44 16.82
N GLY A 465 7.84 -8.57 17.54
CA GLY A 465 6.91 -8.83 18.63
C GLY A 465 5.46 -9.07 18.19
N LEU A 466 5.20 -9.22 16.89
CA LEU A 466 3.89 -9.59 16.37
C LEU A 466 3.68 -11.10 16.43
N ASP A 467 2.49 -11.55 16.84
CA ASP A 467 2.18 -12.98 16.85
C ASP A 467 1.96 -13.56 15.45
N ARG A 468 1.36 -12.75 14.58
CA ARG A 468 1.02 -13.06 13.18
C ARG A 468 1.40 -11.90 12.27
N LEU A 469 1.75 -12.23 11.03
CA LEU A 469 1.93 -11.27 9.94
C LEU A 469 0.83 -11.49 8.88
N TYR A 470 0.24 -10.41 8.37
CA TYR A 470 -0.89 -10.48 7.43
C TYR A 470 -0.41 -10.18 6.01
N PHE A 471 -0.44 -11.20 5.15
CA PHE A 471 0.04 -11.12 3.77
C PHE A 471 -1.10 -11.26 2.77
N CYS A 472 -0.91 -10.79 1.54
CA CYS A 472 -1.79 -11.19 0.43
C CYS A 472 -1.83 -12.72 0.34
N ARG A 473 -3.05 -13.27 0.29
CA ARG A 473 -3.32 -14.71 0.30
C ARG A 473 -2.63 -15.40 -0.88
N LYS A 474 -2.82 -14.88 -2.09
CA LYS A 474 -2.23 -15.45 -3.32
C LYS A 474 -0.70 -15.53 -3.25
N ALA A 475 -0.04 -14.50 -2.71
CA ALA A 475 1.41 -14.52 -2.55
C ALA A 475 1.87 -15.47 -1.43
N ALA A 476 1.10 -15.56 -0.35
CA ALA A 476 1.39 -16.47 0.77
C ALA A 476 1.22 -17.96 0.38
N GLU A 477 0.22 -18.26 -0.43
CA GLU A 477 -0.17 -19.63 -0.84
C GLU A 477 0.45 -20.06 -2.17
N ALA A 478 1.24 -19.21 -2.83
CA ALA A 478 1.94 -19.55 -4.08
C ALA A 478 2.96 -20.68 -3.85
N ASP A 479 3.02 -21.62 -4.80
CA ASP A 479 4.01 -22.71 -4.81
C ASP A 479 5.44 -22.17 -4.98
N VAL A 480 5.58 -21.12 -5.80
CA VAL A 480 6.85 -20.44 -6.06
C VAL A 480 6.62 -18.93 -5.97
N LEU A 481 7.26 -18.28 -5.00
CA LEU A 481 7.29 -16.83 -4.85
C LEU A 481 8.64 -16.30 -5.35
N ILE A 482 8.60 -15.54 -6.44
CA ILE A 482 9.78 -14.91 -7.03
C ILE A 482 9.82 -13.43 -6.64
N SER A 483 10.85 -13.00 -5.90
CA SER A 483 11.10 -11.58 -5.62
C SER A 483 11.89 -10.97 -6.77
N LEU A 484 11.38 -9.88 -7.36
CA LEU A 484 11.99 -9.19 -8.49
C LEU A 484 12.32 -7.72 -8.13
N PRO A 485 13.26 -7.47 -7.20
CA PRO A 485 13.60 -6.13 -6.75
C PRO A 485 14.35 -5.29 -7.79
N LYS A 486 14.26 -3.97 -7.64
CA LYS A 486 15.17 -3.00 -8.26
C LYS A 486 16.43 -2.84 -7.40
N MET A 487 17.62 -2.88 -7.99
CA MET A 487 18.88 -2.60 -7.29
C MET A 487 18.97 -1.11 -6.93
N LYS A 488 18.76 -0.77 -5.65
CA LYS A 488 18.84 0.64 -5.22
C LYS A 488 19.29 0.82 -3.79
N THR A 489 19.85 2.00 -3.52
CA THR A 489 20.08 2.52 -2.17
C THR A 489 18.76 2.87 -1.46
N HIS A 490 18.81 2.96 -0.14
CA HIS A 490 17.66 3.32 0.69
C HIS A 490 18.14 4.02 1.97
N HIS A 491 17.67 5.22 2.28
CA HIS A 491 18.14 5.95 3.48
C HIS A 491 17.86 5.24 4.83
N TRP A 492 16.72 4.56 5.01
CA TRP A 492 16.45 3.82 6.26
C TRP A 492 16.99 2.38 6.33
N ALA A 493 17.22 1.73 5.19
CA ALA A 493 17.62 0.31 5.13
C ALA A 493 19.01 0.09 4.53
N THR A 494 19.70 1.16 4.13
CA THR A 494 20.91 1.19 3.29
C THR A 494 20.66 0.76 1.84
N VAL A 495 20.01 -0.38 1.61
CA VAL A 495 19.71 -0.93 0.28
C VAL A 495 18.28 -1.46 0.19
N THR A 496 17.73 -1.46 -1.01
CA THR A 496 16.53 -2.22 -1.40
C THR A 496 16.95 -3.31 -2.38
N LEU A 497 16.78 -4.56 -1.96
CA LEU A 497 17.08 -5.77 -2.73
C LEU A 497 15.99 -6.82 -2.42
N GLY A 498 16.31 -8.10 -2.53
CA GLY A 498 15.37 -9.22 -2.44
C GLY A 498 14.63 -9.28 -1.11
N LEU A 499 15.34 -9.20 0.03
CA LEU A 499 14.75 -9.29 1.36
C LEU A 499 13.83 -8.10 1.64
N LYS A 500 14.28 -6.87 1.34
CA LYS A 500 13.50 -5.64 1.56
C LYS A 500 12.25 -5.59 0.68
N ASN A 501 12.31 -6.13 -0.54
CA ASN A 501 11.20 -6.09 -1.49
C ASN A 501 9.98 -6.89 -1.01
N LEU A 502 10.17 -7.94 -0.18
CA LEU A 502 9.08 -8.70 0.42
C LEU A 502 8.30 -7.90 1.49
N PHE A 503 8.80 -6.74 1.93
CA PHE A 503 8.00 -5.80 2.73
C PHE A 503 6.69 -5.42 2.02
N GLY A 504 6.69 -5.45 0.68
CA GLY A 504 5.51 -5.25 -0.17
C GLY A 504 4.42 -6.31 0.01
N LEU A 505 4.71 -7.49 0.56
CA LEU A 505 3.72 -8.57 0.74
C LEU A 505 2.67 -8.29 1.82
N ALA A 506 3.02 -7.45 2.80
CA ALA A 506 2.10 -7.08 3.88
C ALA A 506 0.89 -6.31 3.32
N SER A 507 -0.32 -6.69 3.70
CA SER A 507 -1.55 -6.10 3.14
C SER A 507 -1.82 -4.70 3.69
N GLY A 508 -2.06 -3.73 2.80
CA GLY A 508 -2.50 -2.37 3.15
C GLY A 508 -3.78 -2.35 4.00
N GLN A 509 -4.72 -3.27 3.76
CA GLN A 509 -5.92 -3.41 4.60
C GLN A 509 -5.60 -3.66 6.08
N ALA A 510 -4.53 -4.40 6.38
CA ALA A 510 -4.15 -4.79 7.75
C ALA A 510 -3.14 -3.85 8.42
N TYR A 511 -2.33 -3.13 7.65
CA TYR A 511 -1.26 -2.28 8.19
C TYR A 511 -1.42 -0.79 7.86
N GLY A 512 -2.42 -0.44 7.05
CA GLY A 512 -2.56 0.88 6.43
C GLY A 512 -1.46 1.19 5.43
N TRP A 513 -1.38 2.44 5.02
CA TRP A 513 -0.33 2.97 4.14
C TRP A 513 0.53 3.96 4.93
N PRO A 514 1.88 3.86 4.91
CA PRO A 514 2.74 2.95 4.15
C PRO A 514 3.07 1.66 4.93
N LYS A 515 2.11 1.04 5.61
CA LYS A 515 2.32 -0.10 6.53
C LYS A 515 3.14 0.32 7.76
N ASN A 516 2.73 1.44 8.36
CA ASN A 516 3.52 2.20 9.31
C ASN A 516 3.85 1.43 10.61
N ASP A 517 2.96 0.56 11.08
CA ASP A 517 3.23 -0.27 12.27
C ASP A 517 4.47 -1.16 12.08
N LEU A 518 4.72 -1.65 10.87
CA LEU A 518 5.95 -2.40 10.57
C LEU A 518 7.20 -1.50 10.60
N HIS A 519 7.06 -0.20 10.31
CA HIS A 519 8.17 0.75 10.42
C HIS A 519 8.49 1.05 11.89
N PHE A 520 7.46 1.27 12.72
CA PHE A 520 7.60 1.50 14.18
C PHE A 520 8.27 0.34 14.91
N ARG A 521 8.06 -0.89 14.43
CA ARG A 521 8.70 -2.10 15.00
C ARG A 521 10.17 -2.25 14.62
N GLY A 522 10.68 -1.33 13.80
CA GLY A 522 12.03 -1.33 13.23
C GLY A 522 12.02 -1.93 11.84
N ILE A 523 12.42 -1.15 10.84
CA ILE A 523 12.48 -1.60 9.45
C ILE A 523 13.32 -2.88 9.30
N PRO A 524 14.54 -3.00 9.88
CA PRO A 524 15.29 -4.25 9.86
C PRO A 524 14.57 -5.44 10.49
N HIS A 525 13.92 -5.23 11.64
CA HIS A 525 13.17 -6.28 12.33
C HIS A 525 12.02 -6.81 11.48
N SER A 526 11.25 -5.90 10.87
CA SER A 526 10.12 -6.26 10.02
C SER A 526 10.54 -6.95 8.74
N ILE A 527 11.64 -6.52 8.10
CA ILE A 527 12.20 -7.22 6.93
C ILE A 527 12.51 -8.67 7.29
N VAL A 528 13.23 -8.89 8.39
CA VAL A 528 13.67 -10.23 8.80
C VAL A 528 12.48 -11.10 9.20
N ASP A 529 11.54 -10.60 9.99
CA ASP A 529 10.37 -11.39 10.41
C ASP A 529 9.47 -11.78 9.23
N ILE A 530 9.33 -10.90 8.23
CA ILE A 530 8.62 -11.21 6.98
C ILE A 530 9.33 -12.36 6.26
N ASN A 531 10.65 -12.28 6.08
CA ASN A 531 11.43 -13.30 5.38
C ASN A 531 11.56 -14.62 6.18
N CYS A 532 11.51 -14.59 7.51
CA CYS A 532 11.36 -15.80 8.34
C CYS A 532 10.00 -16.47 8.12
N THR A 533 8.96 -15.70 7.83
CA THR A 533 7.58 -16.20 7.75
C THR A 533 7.17 -16.65 6.35
N ARG A 534 7.50 -15.85 5.32
CA ARG A 534 7.36 -16.22 3.90
C ARG A 534 8.57 -15.68 3.14
N LYS A 535 9.61 -16.52 3.06
CA LYS A 535 10.81 -16.26 2.26
C LYS A 535 10.47 -16.33 0.76
N ALA A 536 11.21 -15.62 -0.09
CA ALA A 536 11.16 -15.86 -1.54
C ALA A 536 11.84 -17.21 -1.86
N ASP A 537 11.30 -17.91 -2.84
CA ASP A 537 11.83 -19.17 -3.34
C ASP A 537 12.93 -18.92 -4.40
N LEU A 538 12.81 -17.80 -5.13
CA LEU A 538 13.79 -17.29 -6.06
C LEU A 538 13.84 -15.76 -5.99
N VAL A 539 15.02 -15.17 -6.15
CA VAL A 539 15.22 -13.73 -6.29
C VAL A 539 15.88 -13.47 -7.63
N LEU A 540 15.38 -12.50 -8.40
CA LEU A 540 16.04 -11.93 -9.57
C LEU A 540 16.14 -10.41 -9.37
N VAL A 541 17.33 -9.86 -9.24
CA VAL A 541 17.55 -8.42 -9.06
C VAL A 541 17.70 -7.75 -10.41
N ASP A 542 16.84 -6.76 -10.69
CA ASP A 542 17.01 -5.80 -11.78
C ASP A 542 18.01 -4.73 -11.37
N GLY A 543 19.26 -4.89 -11.80
CA GLY A 543 20.33 -3.91 -11.67
C GLY A 543 20.86 -3.43 -13.01
N ILE A 544 20.09 -3.52 -14.11
CA ILE A 544 20.55 -2.98 -15.41
C ILE A 544 20.77 -1.46 -15.27
N MET A 545 19.74 -0.77 -14.79
CA MET A 545 19.82 0.59 -14.29
C MET A 545 19.51 0.59 -12.80
N GLY A 546 20.49 0.88 -11.95
CA GLY A 546 20.33 0.98 -10.50
C GLY A 546 20.01 2.42 -10.04
N MET A 547 19.79 2.59 -8.74
CA MET A 547 19.67 3.91 -8.10
C MET A 547 20.65 4.07 -6.93
N GLN A 548 21.40 5.16 -6.94
CA GLN A 548 22.37 5.53 -5.89
C GLN A 548 22.00 6.83 -5.18
N GLY A 549 22.65 7.09 -4.04
CA GLY A 549 22.41 8.30 -3.24
C GLY A 549 21.08 8.23 -2.46
N ASP A 550 20.26 9.27 -2.58
CA ASP A 550 19.06 9.47 -1.76
C ASP A 550 17.84 8.65 -2.22
N GLY A 551 18.03 7.33 -2.31
CA GLY A 551 16.95 6.37 -2.49
C GLY A 551 16.05 6.28 -1.24
N PRO A 552 14.79 5.80 -1.37
CA PRO A 552 14.34 4.93 -2.46
C PRO A 552 13.57 5.62 -3.59
N LEU A 553 13.38 6.95 -3.53
CA LEU A 553 12.58 7.74 -4.48
C LEU A 553 13.37 8.89 -5.16
N SER A 554 14.39 9.42 -4.48
CA SER A 554 15.03 10.69 -4.83
C SER A 554 16.52 10.55 -5.18
N GLY A 555 16.96 9.31 -5.46
CA GLY A 555 18.31 8.99 -5.86
C GLY A 555 18.52 9.14 -7.37
N ASP A 556 19.80 9.05 -7.76
CA ASP A 556 20.23 9.21 -9.14
C ASP A 556 20.38 7.85 -9.83
N ALA A 557 20.11 7.84 -11.13
CA ALA A 557 20.31 6.65 -11.96
C ALA A 557 21.80 6.30 -12.06
N ILE A 558 22.12 5.01 -12.01
CA ILE A 558 23.47 4.50 -12.24
C ILE A 558 23.40 3.26 -13.13
N GLN A 559 24.07 3.32 -14.27
CA GLN A 559 24.18 2.21 -15.21
C GLN A 559 25.03 1.11 -14.59
N SER A 560 24.39 0.04 -14.10
CA SER A 560 25.11 -1.05 -13.41
C SER A 560 25.22 -2.32 -14.25
N GLY A 561 24.35 -2.45 -15.26
CA GLY A 561 24.42 -3.51 -16.26
C GLY A 561 24.26 -4.92 -15.70
N LEU A 562 23.67 -5.08 -14.52
CA LEU A 562 23.77 -6.30 -13.73
C LEU A 562 22.41 -6.95 -13.49
N LEU A 563 22.31 -8.25 -13.77
CA LEU A 563 21.23 -9.11 -13.31
C LEU A 563 21.82 -10.15 -12.34
N VAL A 564 21.15 -10.36 -11.20
CA VAL A 564 21.60 -11.30 -10.17
C VAL A 564 20.45 -12.22 -9.78
N MET A 565 20.67 -13.53 -9.78
CA MET A 565 19.66 -14.52 -9.43
C MET A 565 20.14 -15.54 -8.39
N GLY A 566 19.24 -15.96 -7.49
CA GLY A 566 19.50 -17.06 -6.56
C GLY A 566 18.30 -17.44 -5.70
N THR A 567 18.36 -18.63 -5.09
CA THR A 567 17.33 -19.17 -4.19
C THR A 567 17.61 -18.88 -2.70
N ASP A 568 18.82 -18.39 -2.40
CA ASP A 568 19.15 -17.80 -1.10
C ASP A 568 19.06 -16.27 -1.21
N PRO A 569 17.99 -15.64 -0.69
CA PRO A 569 17.81 -14.20 -0.80
C PRO A 569 18.86 -13.41 -0.02
N LEU A 570 19.43 -13.95 1.06
CA LEU A 570 20.49 -13.26 1.79
C LEU A 570 21.80 -13.29 0.99
N ALA A 571 22.12 -14.41 0.35
CA ALA A 571 23.30 -14.51 -0.51
C ALA A 571 23.19 -13.57 -1.72
N VAL A 572 22.02 -13.50 -2.35
CA VAL A 572 21.74 -12.56 -3.44
C VAL A 572 21.92 -11.12 -2.98
N ASP A 573 21.28 -10.74 -1.86
CA ASP A 573 21.35 -9.37 -1.34
C ASP A 573 22.78 -9.00 -0.91
N SER A 574 23.51 -9.94 -0.33
CA SER A 574 24.91 -9.74 0.09
C SER A 574 25.85 -9.56 -1.10
N THR A 575 25.63 -10.34 -2.17
CA THR A 575 26.37 -10.18 -3.43
C THR A 575 26.09 -8.81 -4.03
N CYS A 576 24.82 -8.44 -4.21
CA CYS A 576 24.46 -7.11 -4.72
C CYS A 576 25.03 -5.97 -3.85
N ALA A 577 24.98 -6.08 -2.52
CA ALA A 577 25.55 -5.08 -1.63
C ALA A 577 27.06 -4.88 -1.85
N ARG A 578 27.84 -5.97 -2.01
CA ARG A 578 29.27 -5.88 -2.37
C ARG A 578 29.47 -5.20 -3.72
N PHE A 579 28.67 -5.59 -4.72
CA PHE A 579 28.69 -5.01 -6.06
C PHE A 579 28.37 -3.52 -6.09
N MET A 580 27.56 -3.05 -5.13
CA MET A 580 27.24 -1.64 -4.95
C MET A 580 28.27 -0.90 -4.08
N GLY A 581 29.34 -1.57 -3.60
CA GLY A 581 30.38 -0.98 -2.78
C GLY A 581 30.08 -0.93 -1.27
N PHE A 582 29.02 -1.61 -0.81
CA PHE A 582 28.67 -1.70 0.61
C PHE A 582 29.23 -2.97 1.26
N ASN A 583 29.64 -2.88 2.53
CA ASN A 583 29.95 -4.07 3.33
C ASN A 583 28.65 -4.71 3.87
N PRO A 584 28.25 -5.92 3.41
CA PRO A 584 26.98 -6.55 3.83
C PRO A 584 26.83 -6.73 5.33
N LYS A 585 27.95 -6.95 6.05
CA LYS A 585 27.97 -7.16 7.52
C LYS A 585 27.59 -5.89 8.31
N THR A 586 27.68 -4.73 7.67
CA THR A 586 27.30 -3.43 8.28
C THR A 586 25.85 -3.05 8.00
N ILE A 587 25.16 -3.78 7.12
CA ILE A 587 23.76 -3.51 6.77
C ILE A 587 22.86 -4.25 7.77
N GLY A 588 22.15 -3.48 8.62
CA GLY A 588 21.48 -4.02 9.81
C GLY A 588 20.50 -5.17 9.53
N HIS A 589 19.73 -5.11 8.44
CA HIS A 589 18.77 -6.17 8.11
C HIS A 589 19.43 -7.43 7.51
N LEU A 590 20.58 -7.30 6.81
CA LEU A 590 21.32 -8.46 6.30
C LEU A 590 22.01 -9.21 7.44
N GLN A 591 22.66 -8.49 8.35
CA GLN A 591 23.29 -9.09 9.53
C GLN A 591 22.26 -9.76 10.45
N LEU A 592 21.08 -9.15 10.60
CA LEU A 592 19.99 -9.73 11.38
C LEU A 592 19.40 -10.97 10.69
N ALA A 593 19.24 -10.95 9.37
CA ALA A 593 18.79 -12.10 8.58
C ALA A 593 19.76 -13.30 8.72
N TYR A 594 21.07 -13.04 8.67
CA TYR A 594 22.11 -14.03 8.93
C TYR A 594 21.96 -14.64 10.33
N SER A 595 21.78 -13.78 11.34
CA SER A 595 21.62 -14.21 12.73
C SER A 595 20.35 -15.04 12.97
N CYS A 596 19.34 -14.91 12.11
CA CYS A 596 18.10 -15.68 12.16
C CYS A 596 18.13 -16.92 11.24
N GLY A 597 19.26 -17.25 10.61
CA GLY A 597 19.41 -18.43 9.77
C GLY A 597 18.67 -18.36 8.42
N ILE A 598 18.38 -17.16 7.91
CA ILE A 598 17.66 -16.99 6.62
C ILE A 598 18.49 -17.49 5.42
N GLY A 599 19.81 -17.33 5.49
CA GLY A 599 20.75 -17.67 4.42
C GLY A 599 22.19 -17.31 4.75
N ASN A 600 23.04 -17.29 3.72
CA ASN A 600 24.48 -17.04 3.82
C ASN A 600 24.83 -15.56 3.56
N LEU A 601 25.70 -15.01 4.41
CA LEU A 601 26.14 -13.61 4.37
C LEU A 601 27.61 -13.49 3.93
N ASP A 602 28.46 -14.43 4.35
CA ASP A 602 29.90 -14.36 4.08
C ASP A 602 30.20 -14.77 2.62
N GLU A 603 31.16 -14.10 2.02
CA GLU A 603 31.54 -14.33 0.63
C GLU A 603 32.12 -15.73 0.43
N LYS A 604 32.81 -16.24 1.46
CA LYS A 604 33.38 -17.59 1.46
C LYS A 604 32.31 -18.68 1.40
N GLU A 605 31.07 -18.36 1.77
CA GLU A 605 29.92 -19.25 1.76
C GLU A 605 29.07 -19.06 0.50
N ILE A 606 29.45 -18.15 -0.41
CA ILE A 606 28.70 -17.80 -1.61
C ILE A 606 29.55 -18.06 -2.85
N ARG A 607 29.11 -19.02 -3.66
CA ARG A 607 29.70 -19.30 -4.97
C ARG A 607 29.01 -18.46 -6.04
N LEU A 608 29.80 -17.66 -6.77
CA LEU A 608 29.33 -16.90 -7.92
C LEU A 608 29.56 -17.68 -9.23
N ILE A 609 28.61 -17.57 -10.17
CA ILE A 609 28.70 -18.14 -11.52
C ILE A 609 28.16 -17.15 -12.55
N GLY A 610 28.56 -17.31 -13.82
CA GLY A 610 28.12 -16.46 -14.93
C GLY A 610 29.09 -15.31 -15.24
N GLU A 611 28.57 -14.22 -15.80
CA GLU A 611 29.34 -13.03 -16.15
C GLU A 611 29.42 -12.11 -14.92
N ILE A 612 30.60 -12.07 -14.30
CA ILE A 612 30.86 -11.29 -13.08
C ILE A 612 31.48 -9.96 -13.49
N PRO A 613 30.74 -8.83 -13.47
CA PRO A 613 31.31 -7.53 -13.81
C PRO A 613 32.21 -7.01 -12.68
N GLU A 614 32.87 -5.87 -12.93
CA GLU A 614 33.59 -5.17 -11.86
C GLU A 614 32.59 -4.52 -10.89
N PRO A 615 32.87 -4.52 -9.56
CA PRO A 615 32.05 -3.81 -8.59
C PRO A 615 31.97 -2.30 -8.88
N LEU A 616 30.81 -1.72 -8.62
CA LEU A 616 30.57 -0.28 -8.71
C LEU A 616 30.49 0.32 -7.32
N SER A 617 31.06 1.50 -7.13
CA SER A 617 30.95 2.23 -5.87
C SER A 617 29.74 3.16 -5.92
N PHE A 618 28.59 2.69 -5.43
CA PHE A 618 27.40 3.53 -5.37
C PHE A 618 27.62 4.65 -4.34
N THR A 619 27.15 5.85 -4.66
CA THR A 619 27.04 6.91 -3.65
C THR A 619 26.15 6.43 -2.51
N HIS A 620 26.67 6.49 -1.29
CA HIS A 620 25.90 6.12 -0.10
C HIS A 620 24.67 7.01 0.03
N PRO A 621 23.55 6.49 0.56
CA PRO A 621 22.47 7.36 0.98
C PRO A 621 22.99 8.34 2.04
N PRO A 622 22.45 9.57 2.09
CA PRO A 622 22.82 10.54 3.11
C PRO A 622 22.71 9.88 4.49
N LYS A 623 23.84 9.83 5.21
CA LYS A 623 23.92 9.27 6.56
C LYS A 623 23.39 10.30 7.53
N GLU A 624 22.09 10.47 7.53
CA GLU A 624 21.42 11.09 8.67
C GLU A 624 20.32 10.11 9.10
N PHE A 625 20.29 9.82 10.40
CA PHE A 625 19.23 9.04 11.08
C PHE A 625 19.30 7.51 10.99
N ALA A 626 20.50 6.92 10.90
CA ALA A 626 20.74 5.51 11.24
C ALA A 626 21.19 5.37 12.70
N SER A 627 20.30 5.66 13.65
CA SER A 627 20.50 5.40 15.07
C SER A 627 19.19 5.01 15.75
#